data_AF-A0A963PJ27-F1
#
_entry.id   AF-A0A963PJ27-F1
#
_cell.length_a   1.000
_cell.length_b   1.000
_cell.length_c   1.000
_cell.angle_alpha   90.00
_cell.angle_beta   90.00
_cell.angle_gamma   90.00
#
_symmetry.space_group_name_H-M   'P 1'
#
loop_
_entity.id
_entity.type
_entity.pdbx_description
1 polymer ?
#
loop_
_entity_poly.entity_id
_entity_poly.type
_entity_poly.pdbx_seq_one_letter_code
_entity_poly.pdbx_strand_id
1 'polypeptide(L)'
;MGLFERYLTVWVGLGILAGVGLGLLTPDTFAAIAAVEVAHVNLIVAVLIWVMIYPMMIQIDFAAVRDVGKRPQGLLLTLVINWLVKPFTMAALGVLFFRHVFADWVDPQTAGEYIAGMILLGVAPCTAMVFV
;
A
#
# COMPACT_ATOMS: atom_id res chain seq x y z
N MET A 1 -15.74 -10.20 -18.26
CA MET A 1 -15.75 -9.60 -16.91
C MET A 1 -16.71 -10.38 -16.03
N GLY A 2 -16.17 -11.14 -15.09
CA GLY A 2 -17.00 -11.86 -14.12
C GLY A 2 -17.79 -10.91 -13.21
N LEU A 3 -18.82 -11.42 -12.52
CA LEU A 3 -19.59 -10.62 -11.54
C LEU A 3 -18.68 -10.00 -10.46
N PHE A 4 -17.63 -10.70 -10.05
CA PHE A 4 -16.67 -10.21 -9.05
C PHE A 4 -15.85 -9.01 -9.55
N GLU A 5 -15.24 -9.11 -10.73
CA GLU A 5 -14.46 -8.02 -11.35
C GLU A 5 -15.31 -6.77 -11.57
N ARG A 6 -16.57 -6.96 -11.99
CA ARG A 6 -17.50 -5.85 -12.26
C ARG A 6 -17.87 -5.07 -11.00
N TYR A 7 -17.97 -5.74 -9.86
CA TYR A 7 -18.36 -5.13 -8.58
C TYR A 7 -17.19 -5.00 -7.59
N LEU A 8 -15.94 -5.08 -8.07
CA LEU A 8 -14.74 -5.06 -7.22
C LEU A 8 -14.74 -3.88 -6.24
N THR A 9 -15.07 -2.67 -6.69
CA THR A 9 -15.14 -1.48 -5.84
C THR A 9 -16.15 -1.61 -4.71
N VAL A 10 -17.30 -2.24 -4.97
CA VAL A 10 -18.34 -2.49 -3.95
C VAL A 10 -17.83 -3.50 -2.92
N TRP A 11 -17.20 -4.59 -3.38
CA TRP A 11 -16.61 -5.59 -2.49
C TRP A 11 -15.50 -5.03 -1.62
N VAL A 12 -14.60 -4.21 -2.18
CA VAL A 12 -13.54 -3.51 -1.44
C VAL A 12 -14.17 -2.58 -0.40
N GLY A 13 -15.17 -1.79 -0.79
CA GLY A 13 -15.89 -0.92 0.14
C GLY A 13 -16.56 -1.68 1.29
N LEU A 14 -17.25 -2.77 1.00
CA LEU A 14 -17.85 -3.63 2.01
C LEU A 14 -16.80 -4.27 2.93
N GLY A 15 -15.65 -4.68 2.38
CA GLY A 15 -14.54 -5.21 3.16
C GLY A 15 -13.96 -4.18 4.14
N ILE A 16 -13.79 -2.93 3.71
CA ILE A 16 -13.34 -1.82 4.57
C ILE A 16 -14.37 -1.57 5.68
N LEU A 17 -15.66 -1.44 5.33
CA LEU A 17 -16.73 -1.17 6.30
C LEU A 17 -16.86 -2.31 7.32
N ALA A 18 -16.83 -3.56 6.86
CA ALA A 18 -16.87 -4.72 7.74
C ALA A 18 -15.64 -4.77 8.65
N GLY A 19 -14.44 -4.53 8.12
CA GLY A 19 -13.21 -4.49 8.90
C GLY A 19 -13.22 -3.42 9.98
N VAL A 20 -13.62 -2.19 9.64
CA VAL A 20 -13.75 -1.08 10.61
C VAL A 20 -14.83 -1.41 11.65
N GLY A 21 -15.99 -1.92 11.22
CA GLY A 21 -17.07 -2.29 12.12
C GLY A 21 -16.65 -3.38 13.12
N LEU A 22 -16.00 -4.44 12.65
CA LEU A 22 -15.48 -5.50 13.51
C LEU A 22 -14.39 -4.99 14.45
N GLY A 23 -13.50 -4.11 13.98
CA GLY A 23 -12.47 -3.48 14.81
C GLY A 23 -13.04 -2.65 15.97
N LEU A 24 -14.16 -1.97 15.74
CA LEU A 24 -14.85 -1.17 16.77
C LEU A 24 -15.69 -2.02 17.73
N LEU A 25 -16.28 -3.12 17.26
CA LEU A 25 -17.17 -3.98 18.07
C LEU A 25 -16.39 -4.96 18.95
N THR A 26 -15.23 -5.44 18.49
CA THR A 26 -14.41 -6.42 19.21
C THR A 26 -12.93 -5.98 19.29
N PRO A 27 -12.62 -4.83 19.93
CA PRO A 27 -11.28 -4.26 19.94
C PRO A 27 -10.24 -5.20 20.58
N ASP A 28 -10.63 -5.91 21.65
CA ASP A 28 -9.73 -6.83 22.36
C ASP A 28 -9.25 -7.99 21.48
N THR A 29 -10.11 -8.49 20.59
CA THR A 29 -9.75 -9.55 19.65
C THR A 29 -8.74 -9.06 18.62
N PHE A 30 -8.93 -7.85 18.07
CA PHE A 30 -7.98 -7.25 17.13
C PHE A 30 -6.67 -6.85 17.81
N ALA A 31 -6.70 -6.44 19.08
CA ALA A 31 -5.49 -6.20 19.87
C ALA A 31 -4.70 -7.49 20.11
N ALA A 32 -5.38 -8.61 20.40
CA ALA A 32 -4.72 -9.92 20.53
C ALA A 32 -4.09 -10.38 19.21
N ILE A 33 -4.76 -10.14 18.08
CA ILE A 33 -4.22 -10.40 16.73
C ILE A 33 -3.01 -9.49 16.44
N ALA A 34 -3.10 -8.21 16.81
CA ALA A 34 -2.01 -7.24 16.67
C ALA A 34 -0.78 -7.64 17.49
N ALA A 35 -0.99 -8.19 18.69
CA ALA A 35 0.07 -8.68 19.57
C ALA A 35 0.81 -9.92 19.04
N VAL A 36 0.30 -10.59 18.00
CA VAL A 36 1.03 -11.62 17.26
C VAL A 36 2.06 -10.95 16.33
N GLU A 37 3.01 -10.24 16.93
CA GLU A 37 4.10 -9.58 16.24
C GLU A 37 5.46 -10.02 16.78
N VAL A 38 6.46 -10.02 15.90
CA VAL A 38 7.87 -10.20 16.25
C VAL A 38 8.64 -9.03 15.65
N ALA A 39 9.39 -8.31 16.48
CA ALA A 39 10.17 -7.14 16.06
C ALA A 39 9.33 -6.09 15.29
N HIS A 40 8.14 -5.76 15.81
CA HIS A 40 7.19 -4.80 15.21
C HIS A 40 6.61 -5.22 13.85
N VAL A 41 6.70 -6.51 13.50
CA VAL A 41 6.10 -7.08 12.29
C VAL A 41 5.00 -8.06 12.69
N ASN A 42 3.75 -7.74 12.35
CA ASN A 42 2.62 -8.62 12.60
C ASN A 42 2.67 -9.87 11.69
N LEU A 43 2.79 -11.06 12.29
CA LEU A 43 2.98 -12.30 11.54
C LEU A 43 1.75 -12.66 10.71
N ILE A 44 0.56 -12.41 11.23
CA ILE A 44 -0.71 -12.73 10.55
C ILE A 44 -0.82 -11.90 9.28
N VAL A 45 -0.62 -10.57 9.40
CA VAL A 45 -0.62 -9.66 8.25
C VAL A 45 0.49 -10.01 7.27
N ALA A 46 1.70 -10.34 7.75
CA ALA A 46 2.81 -10.73 6.89
C ALA A 46 2.50 -11.98 6.05
N VAL A 47 1.88 -13.01 6.64
CA VAL A 47 1.45 -14.22 5.91
C VAL A 47 0.37 -13.88 4.88
N LEU A 48 -0.61 -13.05 5.22
CA LEU A 48 -1.66 -12.64 4.28
C LEU A 48 -1.07 -11.86 3.08
N ILE A 49 -0.16 -10.93 3.34
CA ILE A 49 0.56 -10.19 2.29
C ILE A 49 1.40 -11.17 1.45
N TRP A 50 2.06 -12.16 2.07
CA TRP A 50 2.84 -13.16 1.34
C TRP A 50 1.97 -13.99 0.39
N VAL A 51 0.80 -14.45 0.84
CA VAL A 51 -0.17 -15.17 0.00
C VAL A 51 -0.62 -14.30 -1.18
N MET A 52 -0.79 -12.99 -0.97
CA MET A 52 -1.14 -12.05 -2.04
C MET A 52 -0.01 -11.84 -3.05
N ILE A 53 1.25 -11.80 -2.60
CA ILE A 53 2.43 -11.56 -3.47
C ILE A 53 2.84 -12.83 -4.24
N TYR A 54 2.70 -14.00 -3.62
CA TYR A 54 3.11 -15.29 -4.18
C TYR A 54 2.64 -15.55 -5.63
N PRO A 55 1.36 -15.38 -6.01
CA PRO A 55 0.91 -15.63 -7.38
C PRO A 55 1.57 -14.68 -8.40
N MET A 56 1.82 -13.42 -8.03
CA MET A 56 2.52 -12.48 -8.93
C MET A 56 3.98 -12.87 -9.14
N MET A 57 4.65 -13.39 -8.11
CA MET A 57 6.05 -13.80 -8.19
C MET A 57 6.26 -14.99 -9.15
N ILE A 58 5.32 -15.93 -9.20
CA ILE A 58 5.40 -17.11 -10.10
C ILE A 58 5.22 -16.72 -11.57
N GLN A 59 4.53 -15.63 -11.85
CA GLN A 59 4.25 -15.16 -13.22
C GLN A 59 5.43 -14.42 -13.87
N ILE A 60 6.55 -14.25 -13.16
CA ILE A 60 7.71 -13.52 -13.66
C ILE A 60 8.44 -14.37 -14.72
N ASP A 61 8.49 -13.87 -15.95
CA ASP A 61 9.29 -14.44 -17.03
C ASP A 61 10.73 -13.89 -17.00
N PHE A 62 11.70 -14.75 -16.66
CA PHE A 62 13.13 -14.41 -16.61
C PHE A 62 13.72 -14.08 -17.99
N ALA A 63 13.13 -14.56 -19.09
CA ALA A 63 13.58 -14.22 -20.44
C ALA A 63 13.33 -12.74 -20.74
N ALA A 64 12.19 -12.21 -20.29
CA ALA A 64 11.83 -10.80 -20.44
C ALA A 64 12.78 -9.86 -19.66
N VAL A 65 13.25 -10.29 -18.47
CA VAL A 65 14.19 -9.51 -17.64
C VAL A 65 15.51 -9.26 -18.37
N ARG A 66 16.01 -10.22 -19.15
CA ARG A 66 17.24 -10.07 -19.94
C ARG A 66 17.13 -8.95 -20.98
N ASP A 67 15.94 -8.73 -21.52
CA ASP A 67 15.68 -7.77 -22.60
C ASP A 67 15.37 -6.35 -22.11
N VAL A 68 15.20 -6.16 -20.79
CA VAL A 68 14.95 -4.84 -20.17
C VAL A 68 16.04 -3.83 -20.53
N GLY A 69 17.30 -4.27 -20.66
CA GLY A 69 18.43 -3.41 -21.04
C GLY A 69 18.35 -2.84 -22.46
N LYS A 70 17.50 -3.38 -23.35
CA LYS A 70 17.35 -2.90 -24.73
C LYS A 70 16.58 -1.58 -24.83
N ARG A 71 15.84 -1.18 -23.78
CA ARG A 71 15.03 0.06 -23.74
C ARG A 71 15.26 0.85 -22.45
N PRO A 72 16.45 1.42 -22.24
CA PRO A 72 16.84 2.07 -20.99
C PRO A 72 16.04 3.34 -20.68
N GLN A 73 15.55 4.06 -21.70
CA GLN A 73 14.81 5.31 -21.51
C GLN A 73 13.49 5.10 -20.74
N GLY A 74 12.74 4.05 -21.06
CA GLY A 74 11.49 3.73 -20.38
C GLY A 74 11.71 3.27 -18.93
N LEU A 75 12.76 2.47 -18.70
CA LEU A 75 13.15 2.05 -17.36
C LEU A 75 13.60 3.23 -16.51
N LEU A 76 14.45 4.11 -17.04
CA LEU A 76 14.93 5.29 -16.33
C LEU A 76 13.77 6.22 -15.96
N LEU A 77 12.86 6.49 -16.90
CA LEU A 77 11.68 7.30 -16.62
C LEU A 77 10.82 6.69 -15.51
N THR A 78 10.56 5.39 -15.58
CA THR A 78 9.77 4.67 -14.56
C THR A 78 10.45 4.71 -13.20
N LEU A 79 11.77 4.52 -13.15
CA LEU A 79 12.55 4.58 -11.92
C LEU A 79 12.52 6.00 -11.32
N VAL A 80 12.75 7.04 -12.13
CA VAL A 80 12.70 8.44 -11.70
C VAL A 80 11.29 8.80 -11.19
N ILE A 81 10.24 8.42 -11.91
CA ILE A 81 8.88 8.73 -11.47
C ILE A 81 8.56 7.99 -10.17
N ASN A 82 8.84 6.69 -10.08
CA ASN A 82 8.45 5.87 -8.94
C ASN A 82 9.29 6.15 -7.68
N TRP A 83 10.59 6.40 -7.82
CA TRP A 83 11.50 6.54 -6.68
C TRP A 83 11.86 7.98 -6.35
N LEU A 84 11.74 8.92 -7.30
CA LEU A 84 11.96 10.34 -7.06
C LEU A 84 10.61 11.04 -6.98
N VAL A 85 9.89 11.19 -8.08
CA VAL A 85 8.73 12.09 -8.14
C VAL A 85 7.62 11.68 -7.17
N LYS A 86 7.21 10.40 -7.18
CA LYS A 86 6.07 9.90 -6.40
C LYS A 86 6.27 10.04 -4.88
N PRO A 87 7.35 9.57 -4.23
CA PRO A 87 7.49 9.69 -2.78
C PRO A 87 7.64 11.13 -2.32
N PHE A 88 8.37 11.98 -3.06
CA PHE A 88 8.52 13.39 -2.70
C PHE A 88 7.21 14.18 -2.89
N THR A 89 6.42 13.84 -3.91
CA THR A 89 5.09 14.43 -4.10
C THR A 89 4.14 14.01 -2.98
N MET A 90 4.15 12.73 -2.58
CA MET A 90 3.35 12.24 -1.44
C MET A 90 3.80 12.87 -0.12
N ALA A 91 5.10 13.08 0.08
CA ALA A 91 5.62 13.80 1.24
C ALA A 91 5.14 15.26 1.27
N ALA A 92 5.24 15.96 0.13
CA ALA A 92 4.82 17.35 -0.01
C ALA A 92 3.31 17.50 0.22
N LEU A 93 2.49 16.63 -0.38
CA LEU A 93 1.05 16.58 -0.13
C LEU A 93 0.76 16.28 1.33
N GLY A 94 1.47 15.34 1.93
CA GLY A 94 1.27 15.00 3.32
C GLY A 94 1.56 16.15 4.28
N VAL A 95 2.67 16.86 4.07
CA VAL A 95 3.00 18.06 4.86
C VAL A 95 1.99 19.18 4.63
N LEU A 96 1.57 19.40 3.38
CA LEU A 96 0.58 20.43 3.07
C LEU A 96 -0.74 20.16 3.79
N PHE A 97 -1.27 18.94 3.69
CA PHE A 97 -2.57 18.62 4.26
C PHE A 97 -2.53 18.47 5.78
N PHE A 98 -1.59 17.70 6.34
CA PHE A 98 -1.59 17.40 7.78
C PHE A 98 -0.89 18.44 8.65
N ARG A 99 0.00 19.29 8.10
CA ARG A 99 0.64 20.38 8.87
C ARG A 99 0.12 21.78 8.57
N HIS A 100 -0.64 21.98 7.50
CA HIS A 100 -1.16 23.32 7.14
C HIS A 100 -2.68 23.33 7.02
N VAL A 101 -3.27 22.49 6.15
CA VAL A 101 -4.72 22.55 5.87
C VAL A 101 -5.56 22.02 7.05
N PHE A 102 -5.14 20.89 7.63
CA PHE A 102 -5.83 20.22 8.75
C PHE A 102 -5.07 20.35 10.07
N ALA A 103 -4.18 21.33 10.19
CA ALA A 103 -3.33 21.51 11.37
C ALA A 103 -4.15 21.65 12.67
N ASP A 104 -5.31 22.32 12.60
CA ASP A 104 -6.18 22.52 13.76
C ASP A 104 -7.03 21.27 14.09
N TRP A 105 -7.12 20.30 13.19
CA TRP A 105 -8.01 19.13 13.30
C TRP A 105 -7.26 17.83 13.64
N VAL A 106 -5.93 17.83 13.53
CA VAL A 106 -5.10 16.63 13.71
C VAL A 106 -4.01 16.91 14.74
N ASP A 107 -3.85 15.99 15.71
CA ASP A 107 -2.77 16.08 16.68
C ASP A 107 -1.39 16.01 15.97
N PRO A 108 -0.40 16.83 16.38
CA PRO A 108 0.91 16.86 15.75
C PRO A 108 1.64 15.51 15.70
N GLN A 109 1.43 14.62 16.68
CA GLN A 109 2.03 13.28 16.68
C GLN A 109 1.40 12.41 15.59
N THR A 110 0.06 12.34 15.55
CA THR A 110 -0.67 11.53 14.55
C THR A 110 -0.47 12.08 13.13
N ALA A 111 -0.35 13.41 12.98
CA ALA A 111 0.02 14.03 11.71
C ALA A 111 1.37 13.52 11.18
N GLY A 112 2.35 13.32 12.06
CA GLY A 112 3.64 12.72 11.71
C GLY A 112 3.51 11.28 11.20
N GLU A 113 2.70 10.47 11.88
CA GLU A 113 2.43 9.07 11.50
C GLU A 113 1.71 8.98 10.14
N TYR A 114 0.73 9.84 9.89
CA TYR A 114 0.03 9.90 8.60
C TYR A 114 0.96 10.32 7.46
N ILE A 115 1.85 11.30 7.71
CA ILE A 115 2.86 11.71 6.72
C ILE A 115 3.80 10.55 6.40
N ALA A 116 4.30 9.84 7.41
CA ALA A 116 5.13 8.65 7.23
C ALA A 116 4.38 7.59 6.39
N GLY A 117 3.12 7.31 6.72
CA GLY A 117 2.27 6.39 5.98
C GLY A 117 2.11 6.75 4.50
N MET A 118 1.83 8.02 4.18
CA MET A 118 1.72 8.47 2.79
C MET A 118 3.03 8.34 2.00
N ILE A 119 4.17 8.60 2.64
CA ILE A 119 5.48 8.42 2.01
C ILE A 119 5.71 6.93 1.71
N LEU A 120 5.43 6.05 2.67
CA LEU A 120 5.54 4.60 2.48
C LEU A 120 4.65 4.08 1.35
N LEU A 121 3.41 4.59 1.24
CA LEU A 121 2.51 4.31 0.11
C LEU A 121 3.04 4.86 -1.23
N GLY A 122 3.73 6.01 -1.19
CA GLY A 122 4.41 6.59 -2.34
C GLY A 122 5.53 5.69 -2.87
N VAL A 123 6.34 5.13 -1.98
CA VAL A 123 7.46 4.23 -2.32
C VAL A 123 6.98 2.84 -2.75
N ALA A 124 5.79 2.41 -2.30
CA ALA A 124 5.24 1.10 -2.66
C ALA A 124 5.13 0.95 -4.20
N PRO A 125 5.76 -0.10 -4.77
CA PRO A 125 5.70 -0.35 -6.20
C PRO A 125 4.27 -0.77 -6.59
N CYS A 126 3.69 -0.09 -7.57
CA CYS A 126 2.37 -0.43 -8.11
C CYS A 126 2.50 -1.58 -9.11
N THR A 127 2.78 -2.79 -8.59
CA THR A 127 3.06 -3.97 -9.43
C THR A 127 1.80 -4.73 -9.83
N ALA A 128 0.72 -4.65 -9.05
CA ALA A 128 -0.44 -5.54 -9.23
C ALA A 128 -1.38 -5.18 -10.39
N MET A 129 -1.41 -3.92 -10.85
CA MET A 129 -2.44 -3.45 -11.80
C MET A 129 -2.04 -3.56 -13.29
N VAL A 130 -0.80 -3.93 -13.59
CA VAL A 130 -0.29 -3.98 -14.98
C VAL A 130 -0.30 -5.39 -15.56
N PHE A 131 -0.48 -6.42 -14.73
CA PHE A 131 -0.44 -7.83 -15.13
C PHE A 131 -1.83 -8.49 -15.25
N VAL A 132 -2.91 -7.70 -15.20
CA VAL A 132 -4.30 -8.16 -15.40
C VAL A 132 -4.86 -7.59 -16.69
#